data_AF-F8AP19-F1
#
_entry.id   AF-F8AP19-F1
#
_cell.length_a   1.000
_cell.length_b   1.000
_cell.length_c   1.000
_cell.angle_alpha   90.00
_cell.angle_beta   90.00
_cell.angle_gamma   90.00
#
_symmetry.space_group_name_H-M   'P 1'
#
loop_
_entity.id
_entity.type
_entity.pdbx_description
1 polymer ?
#
loop_
_entity_poly.entity_id
_entity_poly.type
_entity_poly.pdbx_seq_one_letter_code
_entity_poly.pdbx_strand_id
1 'polypeptide(L)'
;MNKKDSSYLESNLEKEKKISLEIDPEVDRLLRDYQYKPIKEFERWVNETIKKIESSDVGLSSEGEAKIMVGYLRQCISVKASTVWQLPRFMIDNDEMLRFEQLKSKLEITIALARDRYKVNKRKDIVKVVKSIATSVTNLLHKLP
;
A
#
# COMPACT_ATOMS: atom_id res chain seq x y z
N MET A 1 27.71 -47.41 28.95
CA MET A 1 28.04 -46.69 27.70
C MET A 1 27.79 -47.63 26.53
N ASN A 2 26.61 -47.57 25.92
CA ASN A 2 26.33 -48.32 24.68
C ASN A 2 26.53 -47.39 23.48
N LYS A 3 27.69 -47.52 22.83
CA LYS A 3 28.07 -46.87 21.57
C LYS A 3 27.46 -47.60 20.35
N LYS A 4 26.16 -47.88 20.34
CA LYS A 4 25.54 -48.66 19.25
C LYS A 4 24.26 -48.09 18.63
N ASP A 5 23.77 -46.94 19.10
CA ASP A 5 22.56 -46.32 18.53
C ASP A 5 22.85 -45.10 17.61
N SER A 6 24.11 -44.66 17.49
CA SER A 6 24.48 -43.49 16.63
C SER A 6 24.60 -43.84 15.15
N SER A 7 24.92 -45.09 14.80
CA SER A 7 25.26 -45.44 13.41
C SER A 7 24.05 -45.54 12.48
N TYR A 8 22.84 -45.72 13.02
CA TYR A 8 21.61 -45.75 12.20
C TYR A 8 21.12 -44.35 11.81
N LEU A 9 21.46 -43.32 12.59
CA LEU A 9 21.13 -41.93 12.28
C LEU A 9 22.14 -41.34 11.29
N GLU A 10 23.42 -41.68 11.42
CA GLU A 10 24.47 -41.19 10.51
C GLU A 10 24.35 -41.82 9.11
N SER A 11 23.97 -43.10 9.00
CA SER A 11 23.88 -43.77 7.68
C SER A 11 22.68 -43.35 6.83
N ASN A 12 21.66 -42.72 7.44
CA ASN A 12 20.47 -42.24 6.73
C ASN A 12 20.63 -40.77 6.29
N LEU A 13 21.43 -39.95 6.99
CA LEU A 13 21.73 -38.58 6.59
C LEU A 13 22.61 -38.51 5.33
N GLU A 14 23.56 -39.45 5.15
CA GLU A 14 24.36 -39.51 3.91
C GLU A 14 23.60 -40.08 2.71
N LYS A 15 22.46 -40.74 2.95
CA LYS A 15 21.55 -41.27 1.91
C LYS A 15 20.40 -40.34 1.56
N GLU A 16 20.24 -39.22 2.26
CA GLU A 16 19.50 -38.09 1.74
C GLU A 16 20.31 -37.50 0.59
N LYS A 17 20.24 -38.18 -0.57
CA LYS A 17 20.41 -37.55 -1.87
C LYS A 17 19.74 -36.19 -1.74
N LYS A 18 20.54 -35.13 -1.80
CA LYS A 18 20.07 -33.78 -2.11
C LYS A 18 19.06 -33.95 -3.24
N ILE A 19 17.77 -33.91 -2.91
CA ILE A 19 16.73 -33.70 -3.90
C ILE A 19 16.88 -32.21 -4.21
N SER A 20 17.92 -31.85 -4.96
CA SER A 20 17.87 -30.63 -5.74
C SER A 20 16.85 -30.93 -6.82
N LEU A 21 15.58 -30.66 -6.52
CA LEU A 21 14.61 -30.38 -7.57
C LEU A 21 15.19 -29.18 -8.32
N GLU A 22 15.90 -29.45 -9.40
CA GLU A 22 16.15 -28.46 -10.45
C GLU A 22 14.78 -28.17 -11.04
N ILE A 23 14.05 -27.26 -10.39
CA ILE A 23 12.86 -26.68 -10.98
C ILE A 23 13.33 -25.94 -12.21
N ASP A 24 12.72 -26.26 -13.35
CA ASP A 24 12.96 -25.55 -14.60
C ASP A 24 12.89 -24.04 -14.32
N PRO A 25 13.93 -23.25 -14.65
CA PRO A 25 13.97 -21.83 -14.37
C PRO A 25 12.76 -21.05 -14.92
N GLU A 26 12.16 -21.51 -16.02
CA GLU A 26 10.97 -20.91 -16.60
C GLU A 26 9.72 -21.19 -15.76
N VAL A 27 9.61 -22.39 -15.18
CA VAL A 27 8.52 -22.76 -14.26
C VAL A 27 8.65 -21.99 -12.94
N ASP A 28 9.85 -21.87 -12.37
CA ASP A 28 10.07 -21.05 -11.17
C ASP A 28 9.69 -19.58 -11.41
N ARG A 29 10.07 -19.05 -12.57
CA ARG A 29 9.71 -17.68 -12.98
C ARG A 29 8.20 -17.49 -13.07
N LEU A 30 7.50 -18.41 -13.74
CA LEU A 30 6.03 -18.35 -13.89
C LEU A 30 5.31 -18.43 -12.55
N LEU A 31 5.77 -19.31 -11.64
CA LEU A 31 5.21 -19.44 -10.30
C LEU A 31 5.38 -18.16 -9.49
N ARG A 32 6.57 -17.56 -9.50
CA ARG A 32 6.81 -16.27 -8.83
C ARG A 32 5.96 -15.15 -9.43
N ASP A 33 5.87 -15.09 -10.77
CA ASP A 33 5.06 -14.08 -11.43
C ASP A 33 3.59 -14.18 -11.05
N TYR A 34 3.05 -15.39 -10.92
CA TYR A 34 1.68 -15.61 -10.45
C TYR A 34 1.51 -15.24 -8.98
N GLN A 35 2.43 -15.69 -8.12
CA GLN A 35 2.42 -15.48 -6.67
C GLN A 35 2.48 -14.00 -6.28
N TYR A 36 3.24 -13.19 -7.02
CA TYR A 36 3.44 -11.76 -6.74
C TYR A 36 2.69 -10.82 -7.69
N LYS A 37 1.90 -11.36 -8.61
CA LYS A 37 0.96 -10.58 -9.44
C LYS A 37 0.08 -9.63 -8.60
N PRO A 38 -0.49 -10.04 -7.45
CA PRO A 38 -1.28 -9.14 -6.61
C PRO A 38 -0.50 -7.91 -6.10
N ILE A 39 0.80 -8.07 -5.79
CA ILE A 39 1.66 -6.95 -5.36
C ILE A 39 1.91 -6.00 -6.54
N LYS A 40 2.15 -6.54 -7.74
CA LYS A 40 2.28 -5.73 -8.97
C LYS A 40 0.99 -4.96 -9.28
N GLU A 41 -0.17 -5.59 -9.10
CA GLU A 41 -1.48 -4.94 -9.28
C GLU A 41 -1.73 -3.85 -8.24
N PHE A 42 -1.38 -4.11 -6.98
CA PHE A 42 -1.42 -3.11 -5.91
C PHE A 42 -0.52 -1.92 -6.22
N GLU A 43 0.71 -2.16 -6.66
CA GLU A 43 1.66 -1.11 -7.05
C GLU A 43 1.10 -0.21 -8.16
N ARG A 44 0.55 -0.81 -9.22
CA ARG A 44 -0.10 -0.05 -10.30
C ARG A 44 -1.23 0.80 -9.75
N TRP A 45 -2.11 0.22 -8.92
CA TRP A 45 -3.21 0.94 -8.31
C TRP A 45 -2.75 2.09 -7.40
N VAL A 46 -1.70 1.88 -6.59
CA VAL A 46 -1.09 2.91 -5.73
C VAL A 46 -0.56 4.05 -6.58
N ASN A 47 0.23 3.76 -7.62
CA ASN A 47 0.84 4.78 -8.47
C ASN A 47 -0.22 5.59 -9.22
N GLU A 48 -1.26 4.95 -9.76
CA GLU A 48 -2.39 5.64 -10.39
C GLU A 48 -3.17 6.50 -9.40
N THR A 49 -3.37 6.02 -8.17
CA THR A 49 -4.10 6.74 -7.14
C THR A 49 -3.32 7.97 -6.67
N ILE A 50 -2.01 7.82 -6.41
CA ILE A 50 -1.12 8.93 -6.08
C ILE A 50 -1.15 9.99 -7.18
N LYS A 51 -1.01 9.58 -8.45
CA LYS A 51 -1.07 10.50 -9.59
C LYS A 51 -2.37 11.32 -9.62
N LYS A 52 -3.51 10.67 -9.34
CA LYS A 52 -4.82 11.35 -9.25
C LYS A 52 -4.86 12.34 -8.09
N ILE A 53 -4.37 11.96 -6.90
CA ILE A 53 -4.32 12.85 -5.73
C ILE A 53 -3.42 14.07 -6.00
N GLU A 54 -2.26 13.86 -6.61
CA GLU A 54 -1.27 14.90 -6.89
C GLU A 54 -1.73 15.87 -7.97
N SER A 55 -2.56 15.42 -8.93
CA SER A 55 -3.17 16.31 -9.93
C SER A 55 -4.23 17.27 -9.37
N SER A 56 -4.63 17.13 -8.10
CA SER A 56 -5.61 18.00 -7.45
C SER A 56 -4.93 19.13 -6.67
N ASP A 57 -5.04 20.36 -7.19
CA ASP A 57 -4.59 21.58 -6.50
C ASP A 57 -5.37 21.84 -5.20
N VAL A 58 -6.63 21.44 -5.18
CA VAL A 58 -7.53 21.65 -4.03
C VAL A 58 -7.18 20.71 -2.88
N GLY A 59 -6.55 19.57 -3.16
CA GLY A 59 -6.25 18.51 -2.19
C GLY A 59 -7.33 17.42 -2.16
N LEU A 60 -7.42 16.69 -1.03
CA LEU A 60 -8.32 15.54 -0.85
C LEU A 60 -9.40 15.81 0.21
N SER A 61 -10.68 15.64 -0.15
CA SER A 61 -11.81 15.72 0.79
C SER A 61 -11.95 14.43 1.62
N SER A 62 -12.74 14.48 2.70
CA SER A 62 -13.01 13.29 3.52
C SER A 62 -13.73 12.19 2.74
N GLU A 63 -14.63 12.57 1.81
CA GLU A 63 -15.31 11.61 0.94
C GLU A 63 -14.35 10.96 -0.05
N GLY A 64 -13.42 11.75 -0.63
CA GLY A 64 -12.38 11.23 -1.51
C GLY A 64 -11.46 10.24 -0.79
N GLU A 65 -11.05 10.57 0.43
CA GLU A 65 -10.27 9.68 1.30
C GLU A 65 -11.01 8.35 1.56
N ALA A 66 -12.29 8.40 1.92
CA ALA A 66 -13.08 7.19 2.17
C ALA A 66 -13.13 6.26 0.93
N LYS A 67 -13.30 6.83 -0.27
CA LYS A 67 -13.28 6.05 -1.53
C LYS A 67 -11.93 5.37 -1.76
N ILE A 68 -10.84 6.09 -1.50
CA ILE A 68 -9.47 5.54 -1.64
C ILE A 68 -9.23 4.43 -0.62
N MET A 69 -9.66 4.63 0.64
CA MET A 69 -9.51 3.64 1.70
C MET A 69 -10.24 2.33 1.41
N VAL A 70 -11.43 2.38 0.82
CA VAL A 70 -12.13 1.17 0.37
C VAL A 70 -11.31 0.41 -0.67
N GLY A 71 -10.73 1.12 -1.65
CA GLY A 71 -9.83 0.53 -2.65
C GLY A 71 -8.58 -0.09 -2.02
N TYR A 72 -7.93 0.65 -1.11
CA TYR A 72 -6.75 0.20 -0.37
C TYR A 72 -7.01 -1.11 0.38
N LEU A 73 -8.11 -1.18 1.15
CA LEU A 73 -8.45 -2.37 1.92
C LEU A 73 -8.70 -3.58 1.01
N ARG A 74 -9.39 -3.40 -0.12
CA ARG A 74 -9.63 -4.48 -1.10
C ARG A 74 -8.32 -5.02 -1.66
N GLN A 75 -7.39 -4.14 -2.04
CA GLN A 75 -6.10 -4.56 -2.58
C GLN A 75 -5.23 -5.24 -1.51
N CYS A 76 -5.19 -4.71 -0.30
CA CYS A 76 -4.47 -5.34 0.82
C CYS A 76 -4.98 -6.75 1.13
N ILE A 77 -6.31 -6.95 1.08
CA ILE A 77 -6.90 -8.29 1.22
C ILE A 77 -6.48 -9.20 0.08
N SER A 78 -6.48 -8.71 -1.17
CA SER A 78 -6.05 -9.48 -2.34
C SER A 78 -4.61 -9.97 -2.22
N VAL A 79 -3.67 -9.10 -1.83
CA VAL A 79 -2.27 -9.47 -1.59
C VAL A 79 -2.14 -10.49 -0.46
N LYS A 80 -2.80 -10.25 0.68
CA LYS A 80 -2.74 -11.17 1.82
C LYS A 80 -3.30 -12.55 1.48
N ALA A 81 -4.46 -12.60 0.82
CA ALA A 81 -5.13 -13.85 0.48
C ALA A 81 -4.39 -14.67 -0.58
N SER A 82 -3.66 -14.00 -1.48
CA SER A 82 -3.01 -14.65 -2.62
C SER A 82 -1.53 -14.96 -2.39
N THR A 83 -0.86 -14.20 -1.50
CA THR A 83 0.58 -14.36 -1.25
C THR A 83 0.86 -14.81 0.18
N VAL A 84 0.29 -14.12 1.18
CA VAL A 84 0.67 -14.33 2.59
C VAL A 84 -0.02 -15.54 3.21
N TRP A 85 -1.29 -15.79 2.87
CA TRP A 85 -2.08 -16.88 3.45
C TRP A 85 -1.89 -18.22 2.74
N GLN A 86 -1.44 -18.21 1.48
CA GLN A 86 -1.26 -19.42 0.69
C GLN A 86 0.10 -20.09 0.93
N LEU A 87 1.05 -19.38 1.54
CA LEU A 87 2.43 -19.84 1.62
C LEU A 87 2.95 -19.87 3.06
N PRO A 88 3.73 -20.89 3.42
CA PRO A 88 4.54 -20.85 4.63
C PRO A 88 5.46 -19.63 4.64
N ARG A 89 5.64 -19.00 5.81
CA ARG A 89 6.37 -17.74 5.94
C ARG A 89 7.79 -17.77 5.36
N PHE A 90 8.49 -18.89 5.45
CA PHE A 90 9.86 -19.04 4.94
C PHE A 90 9.95 -19.10 3.41
N MET A 91 8.81 -19.28 2.71
CA MET A 91 8.73 -19.29 1.24
C MET A 91 8.36 -17.92 0.68
N ILE A 92 8.04 -16.96 1.55
CA ILE A 92 7.69 -15.60 1.13
C ILE A 92 8.98 -14.82 0.90
N ASP A 93 9.05 -14.16 -0.24
CA ASP A 93 10.13 -13.25 -0.58
C ASP A 93 9.99 -11.96 0.24
N ASN A 94 10.98 -11.72 1.09
CA ASN A 94 10.99 -10.57 1.98
C ASN A 94 11.12 -9.25 1.21
N ASP A 95 11.75 -9.23 0.04
CA ASP A 95 11.91 -8.02 -0.77
C ASP A 95 10.57 -7.61 -1.38
N GLU A 96 9.78 -8.58 -1.85
CA GLU A 96 8.42 -8.34 -2.33
C GLU A 96 7.49 -7.85 -1.21
N MET A 97 7.62 -8.41 0.01
CA MET A 97 6.87 -7.94 1.17
C MET A 97 7.29 -6.55 1.62
N LEU A 98 8.59 -6.24 1.59
CA LEU A 98 9.10 -4.91 1.88
C LEU A 98 8.57 -3.89 0.87
N ARG A 99 8.58 -4.24 -0.43
CA ARG A 99 7.99 -3.40 -1.49
C ARG A 99 6.51 -3.15 -1.24
N PHE A 100 5.75 -4.17 -0.85
CA PHE A 100 4.34 -4.02 -0.49
C PHE A 100 4.13 -3.04 0.68
N GLU A 101 4.91 -3.15 1.75
CA GLU A 101 4.84 -2.24 2.90
C GLU A 101 5.25 -0.81 2.54
N GLN A 102 6.30 -0.63 1.74
CA GLN A 102 6.71 0.68 1.23
C GLN A 102 5.61 1.35 0.41
N LEU A 103 4.91 0.60 -0.44
CA LEU A 103 3.79 1.10 -1.24
C LEU A 103 2.62 1.57 -0.35
N LYS A 104 2.32 0.84 0.73
CA LYS A 104 1.31 1.27 1.72
C LYS A 104 1.69 2.60 2.36
N SER A 105 2.90 2.69 2.89
CA SER A 105 3.38 3.93 3.53
C SER A 105 3.41 5.11 2.57
N LYS A 106 3.84 4.89 1.31
CA LYS A 106 3.85 5.93 0.28
C LYS A 106 2.45 6.49 0.03
N LEU A 107 1.44 5.63 -0.08
CA LEU A 107 0.06 6.06 -0.27
C LEU A 107 -0.47 6.81 0.96
N GLU A 108 -0.24 6.29 2.17
CA GLU A 108 -0.69 6.89 3.42
C GLU A 108 -0.14 8.31 3.62
N ILE A 109 1.16 8.49 3.36
CA ILE A 109 1.81 9.82 3.39
C ILE A 109 1.17 10.75 2.36
N THR A 110 0.95 10.27 1.13
CA THR A 110 0.35 11.08 0.06
C THR A 110 -1.06 11.54 0.42
N ILE A 111 -1.87 10.64 0.99
CA ILE A 111 -3.23 10.94 1.48
C ILE A 111 -3.14 12.02 2.56
N ALA A 112 -2.29 11.84 3.58
CA ALA A 112 -2.16 12.80 4.67
C ALA A 112 -1.81 14.22 4.17
N LEU A 113 -0.81 14.31 3.29
CA LEU A 113 -0.41 15.59 2.69
C LEU A 113 -1.54 16.24 1.89
N ALA A 114 -2.28 15.46 1.10
CA ALA A 114 -3.39 15.98 0.31
C ALA A 114 -4.59 16.41 1.17
N ARG A 115 -4.83 15.73 2.30
CA ARG A 115 -5.85 16.13 3.30
C ARG A 115 -5.50 17.46 3.94
N ASP A 116 -4.24 17.67 4.27
CA ASP A 116 -3.80 18.94 4.85
C ASP A 116 -3.88 20.09 3.84
N ARG A 117 -3.50 19.86 2.57
CA ARG A 117 -3.75 20.83 1.49
C ARG A 117 -5.23 21.22 1.42
N TYR A 118 -6.14 20.25 1.48
CA TYR A 118 -7.59 20.50 1.45
C TYR A 118 -8.07 21.35 2.62
N LYS A 119 -7.62 21.04 3.85
CA LYS A 119 -7.96 21.83 5.04
C LYS A 119 -7.48 23.29 4.90
N VAL A 120 -6.26 23.49 4.41
CA VAL A 120 -5.69 24.83 4.21
C VAL A 120 -6.49 25.60 3.15
N ASN A 121 -6.80 24.99 2.01
CA ASN A 121 -7.58 25.63 0.95
C ASN A 121 -8.99 25.99 1.42
N LYS A 122 -9.67 25.08 2.13
CA LYS A 122 -10.99 25.37 2.72
C LYS A 122 -10.96 26.55 3.69
N ARG A 123 -9.92 26.65 4.52
CA ARG A 123 -9.76 27.81 5.42
C ARG A 123 -9.59 29.12 4.63
N LYS A 124 -8.77 29.12 3.57
CA LYS A 124 -8.59 30.30 2.71
C LYS A 124 -9.91 30.74 2.07
N ASP A 125 -10.70 29.79 1.57
CA ASP A 125 -12.00 30.08 0.97
C ASP A 125 -12.97 30.72 1.98
N ILE A 126 -13.05 30.16 3.19
CA ILE A 126 -13.89 30.70 4.27
C ILE A 126 -13.47 32.13 4.61
N VAL A 127 -12.17 32.39 4.79
CA VAL A 127 -11.65 33.73 5.08
C VAL A 127 -12.01 34.72 3.97
N LYS A 128 -11.89 34.30 2.71
CA LYS A 128 -12.26 35.13 1.55
C LYS A 128 -13.75 35.49 1.56
N VAL A 129 -14.62 34.52 1.84
CA VAL A 129 -16.07 34.73 1.94
C VAL A 129 -16.41 35.67 3.08
N VAL A 130 -15.86 35.44 4.28
CA VAL A 130 -16.07 36.31 5.45
C VAL A 130 -15.64 37.74 5.15
N LYS A 131 -14.46 37.92 4.54
CA LYS A 131 -13.97 39.26 4.16
C LYS A 131 -14.91 39.94 3.16
N SER A 132 -15.40 39.21 2.16
CA SER A 132 -16.35 39.73 1.19
C SER A 132 -17.66 40.18 1.84
N ILE A 133 -18.20 39.38 2.77
CA ILE A 133 -19.42 39.73 3.52
C ILE A 133 -19.17 40.99 4.36
N ALA A 134 -18.05 41.04 5.09
CA ALA A 134 -17.70 42.20 5.92
C ALA A 134 -17.62 43.49 5.07
N THR A 135 -16.94 43.45 3.93
CA THR A 135 -16.88 44.60 3.01
C THR A 135 -18.26 45.02 2.50
N SER A 136 -19.12 44.06 2.15
CA SER A 136 -20.50 44.36 1.72
C SER A 136 -21.32 45.02 2.84
N VAL A 137 -21.21 44.54 4.07
CA VAL A 137 -21.89 45.12 5.24
C VAL A 137 -21.37 46.53 5.52
N THR A 138 -20.06 46.76 5.51
CA THR A 138 -19.48 48.10 5.69
C THR A 138 -19.98 49.08 4.62
N ASN A 139 -20.01 48.65 3.36
CA ASN A 139 -20.52 49.48 2.26
C ASN A 139 -22.01 49.79 2.39
N LEU A 140 -22.82 48.87 2.94
CA LEU A 140 -24.22 49.10 3.24
C LEU A 140 -24.38 50.12 4.38
N LEU A 141 -23.61 49.97 5.47
CA LEU A 141 -23.65 50.88 6.62
C LEU A 141 -23.24 52.31 6.24
N HIS A 142 -22.25 52.49 5.36
CA HIS A 142 -21.86 53.81 4.86
C HIS A 142 -22.88 54.47 3.92
N LYS A 143 -23.89 53.74 3.45
CA LYS A 143 -24.98 54.26 2.61
C LYS A 143 -26.26 54.56 3.42
N LEU A 144 -26.27 54.26 4.71
CA LEU A 144 -27.40 54.60 5.58
C LEU A 144 -27.25 56.06 6.05
N PRO A 145 -28.34 56.85 6.02
CA PRO A 145 -28.36 58.26 6.41
C PRO A 145 -28.13 58.48 7.91
#